data_AF-A0A2D7VQ87-F1
#
_entry.id   AF-A0A2D7VQ87-F1
#
_cell.length_a   1.000
_cell.length_b   1.000
_cell.length_c   1.000
_cell.angle_alpha   90.00
_cell.angle_beta   90.00
_cell.angle_gamma   90.00
#
_symmetry.space_group_name_H-M   'P 1'
#
loop_
_entity.id
_entity.type
_entity.pdbx_description
1 polymer ?
#
loop_
_entity_poly.entity_id
_entity_poly.type
_entity_poly.pdbx_seq_one_letter_code
_entity_poly.pdbx_strand_id
1 'polypeptide(L)' 'KGEQIEEAFERDDLVVFTNPADFKTYLFSQDYDNTCLLLMSSGNYGGLDFAEVKDFIA' A
#
# COMPACT_ATOMS: atom_id res chain seq x y z
N LYS A 1 12.30 -3.08 -12.75
CA LYS A 1 10.98 -2.40 -12.62
C LYS A 1 10.86 -1.67 -11.28
N GLY A 2 11.10 -2.33 -10.14
CA GLY A 2 11.18 -1.66 -8.83
C GLY A 2 12.32 -0.64 -8.76
N GLU A 3 13.53 -1.03 -9.18
CA GLU A 3 14.72 -0.16 -9.22
C GLU A 3 14.49 1.18 -9.95
N GLN A 4 13.75 1.18 -11.07
CA GLN A 4 13.46 2.42 -11.81
C GLN A 4 12.53 3.36 -11.05
N ILE A 5 11.66 2.82 -10.20
CA ILE A 5 10.77 3.63 -9.35
C ILE A 5 11.60 4.21 -8.21
N GLU A 6 12.44 3.39 -7.56
CA GLU A 6 13.33 3.85 -6.48
C GLU A 6 14.28 4.95 -6.96
N GLU A 7 14.94 4.77 -8.10
CA GLU A 7 15.81 5.77 -8.72
C GLU A 7 15.07 7.05 -9.11
N ALA A 8 13.84 6.96 -9.62
CA ALA A 8 13.08 8.13 -10.06
C ALA A 8 12.51 8.97 -8.92
N PHE A 9 12.23 8.36 -7.77
CA PHE A 9 11.65 9.05 -6.60
C PHE A 9 12.70 9.49 -5.58
N GLU A 10 13.92 8.96 -5.64
CA GLU A 10 15.06 9.33 -4.78
C GLU A 10 14.71 9.34 -3.28
N ARG A 11 13.93 8.35 -2.85
CA ARG A 11 13.45 8.21 -1.47
C ARG A 11 13.77 6.84 -0.90
N ASP A 12 14.58 6.83 0.16
CA ASP A 12 15.02 5.61 0.85
C ASP A 12 13.89 4.91 1.64
N ASP A 13 12.80 5.61 1.92
CA ASP A 13 11.64 5.10 2.65
C ASP A 13 10.48 4.67 1.73
N LEU A 14 10.71 4.63 0.42
CA LEU A 14 9.75 4.14 -0.54
C LEU A 14 9.73 2.61 -0.52
N VAL A 15 8.57 2.03 -0.21
CA VAL A 15 8.36 0.57 -0.29
C VAL A 15 7.63 0.24 -1.59
N VAL A 16 8.26 -0.53 -2.47
CA VAL A 16 7.69 -0.90 -3.77
C VAL A 16 7.19 -2.34 -3.77
N PHE A 17 5.89 -2.52 -4.05
CA PHE A 17 5.27 -3.83 -4.21
C PHE A 17 4.98 -4.13 -5.68
N THR A 18 5.39 -5.30 -6.15
CA THR A 18 5.06 -5.78 -7.51
C THR A 18 4.07 -6.94 -7.53
N ASN A 19 3.73 -7.48 -6.35
CA ASN A 19 2.72 -8.51 -6.14
C ASN A 19 1.59 -7.97 -5.24
N PRO A 20 0.32 -8.08 -5.67
CA PRO A 20 -0.82 -7.67 -4.86
C PRO A 20 -0.92 -8.35 -3.48
N ALA A 21 -0.51 -9.61 -3.36
CA ALA A 21 -0.58 -10.34 -2.10
C ALA A 21 0.39 -9.75 -1.05
N ASP A 22 1.58 -9.33 -1.48
CA ASP A 22 2.58 -8.71 -0.61
C ASP A 22 2.10 -7.34 -0.14
N PHE A 23 1.51 -6.55 -1.07
CA PHE A 23 0.89 -5.26 -0.73
C PHE A 23 -0.23 -5.42 0.31
N LYS A 24 -1.14 -6.39 0.11
CA LYS A 24 -2.22 -6.67 1.08
C LYS A 24 -1.64 -7.06 2.45
N THR A 25 -0.67 -7.96 2.46
CA THR A 25 -0.02 -8.42 3.71
C THR A 25 0.64 -7.26 4.45
N TYR A 26 1.31 -6.36 3.73
CA TYR A 26 1.90 -5.16 4.31
C TYR A 26 0.84 -4.22 4.88
N LEU A 27 -0.23 -3.94 4.13
CA LEU A 27 -1.32 -3.06 4.55
C LEU A 27 -1.94 -3.54 5.88
N PHE A 28 -2.24 -4.84 5.99
CA PHE A 28 -2.85 -5.43 7.20
C PHE A 28 -1.85 -5.71 8.34
N SER A 29 -0.56 -5.43 8.16
CA SER A 29 0.45 -5.56 9.22
C SER A 29 0.80 -4.23 9.90
N GLN A 30 0.31 -3.11 9.36
CA GLN A 30 0.58 -1.79 9.93
C GLN A 30 -0.34 -1.48 11.11
N ASP A 31 0.13 -0.59 11.98
CA ASP A 31 -0.67 0.08 13.00
C ASP A 31 -1.13 1.43 12.44
N TYR A 32 -2.44 1.69 12.53
CA TYR A 32 -3.07 2.90 12.00
C TYR A 32 -3.60 3.82 13.11
N ASP A 33 -3.19 3.62 14.37
CA ASP A 33 -3.56 4.54 15.45
C ASP A 33 -3.21 6.00 15.09
N ASN A 34 -4.19 6.88 15.27
CA ASN A 34 -4.13 8.30 14.92
C ASN A 34 -3.55 8.60 13.50
N THR A 35 -3.82 7.72 12.53
CA THR A 35 -3.25 7.82 11.17
C THR A 35 -4.36 8.01 10.12
N CYS A 36 -4.08 8.83 9.10
CA CYS A 36 -4.93 8.95 7.92
C CYS A 36 -4.34 8.13 6.77
N LEU A 37 -5.02 7.04 6.39
CA LEU A 37 -4.63 6.22 5.25
C LEU A 37 -5.11 6.83 3.92
N LEU A 38 -4.20 7.36 3.12
CA LEU A 38 -4.48 7.86 1.77
C LEU A 38 -4.13 6.81 0.71
N LEU A 39 -5.14 6.37 -0.04
CA LEU A 39 -4.97 5.47 -1.18
C LEU A 39 -5.24 6.24 -2.48
N MET A 40 -4.30 6.19 -3.43
CA MET A 40 -4.46 6.77 -4.76
C MET A 40 -4.18 5.73 -5.84
N SER A 41 -5.10 5.57 -6.79
CA SER A 41 -4.93 4.61 -7.89
C SER A 41 -5.75 5.03 -9.10
N SER A 42 -5.26 4.65 -10.28
CA SER A 42 -6.02 4.64 -11.53
C SER A 42 -6.69 3.28 -11.79
N GLY A 43 -6.60 2.33 -10.85
CA GLY A 43 -7.15 0.97 -10.91
C GLY A 43 -7.77 0.53 -9.57
N ASN A 44 -7.66 -0.77 -9.24
CA ASN A 44 -8.35 -1.38 -8.09
C ASN A 44 -7.41 -2.03 -7.05
N TYR A 45 -6.14 -1.62 -6.99
CA TYR A 45 -5.14 -2.12 -6.03
C TYR A 45 -4.93 -3.66 -6.05
N GLY A 46 -5.12 -4.29 -7.21
CA GLY A 46 -4.99 -5.74 -7.33
C GLY A 46 -6.14 -6.50 -6.67
N GLY A 47 -7.34 -5.92 -6.65
CA GLY A 47 -8.54 -6.51 -6.05
C GLY A 47 -8.57 -6.38 -4.54
N LEU A 48 -8.12 -5.25 -4.00
CA LEU A 48 -8.27 -4.91 -2.58
C LEU A 48 -9.76 -4.77 -2.23
N ASP A 49 -10.18 -5.40 -1.14
CA ASP A 49 -11.52 -5.22 -0.60
C ASP A 49 -11.53 -4.06 0.38
N PHE A 50 -12.24 -2.98 0.04
CA PHE A 50 -12.32 -1.80 0.88
C PHE A 50 -13.20 -1.99 2.13
N ALA A 51 -14.11 -2.96 2.12
CA ALA A 51 -14.87 -3.29 3.32
C ALA A 51 -13.95 -3.93 4.37
N GLU A 52 -13.12 -4.89 3.96
CA GLU A 52 -12.11 -5.49 4.85
C GLU A 52 -11.13 -4.45 5.39
N VAL A 53 -10.64 -3.53 4.54
CA VAL A 53 -9.73 -2.46 4.98
C VAL A 53 -10.42 -1.53 5.97
N LYS A 54 -11.66 -1.12 5.70
CA LYS A 54 -12.42 -0.25 6.59
C LYS A 54 -12.60 -0.88 7.97
N ASP A 55 -12.94 -2.17 8.01
CA ASP A 55 -13.15 -2.89 9.27
C ASP A 55 -11.84 -3.12 10.03
N PHE A 56 -10.70 -3.18 9.34
CA PHE A 56 -9.38 -3.30 9.97
C PHE A 56 -8.88 -1.99 10.60
N ILE A 57 -9.16 -0.85 9.95
CA ILE A 57 -8.66 0.47 10.41
C ILE A 57 -9.62 1.20 11.37
N ALA A 58 -10.84 0.69 11.56
CA ALA A 58 -11.88 1.30 12.40
C ALA A 58 -11.77 0.89 13.87
#